data_AF-A0AAV6C0H9-F1
#
_entry.id   AF-A0AAV6C0H9-F1
#
_cell.length_a   1.000
_cell.length_b   1.000
_cell.length_c   1.000
_cell.angle_alpha   90.00
_cell.angle_beta   90.00
_cell.angle_gamma   90.00
#
_symmetry.space_group_name_H-M   'P 1'
#
loop_
_entity.id
_entity.type
_entity.pdbx_description
1 polymer ?
#
loop_
_entity_poly.entity_id
_entity_poly.type
_entity_poly.pdbx_seq_one_letter_code
_entity_poly.pdbx_strand_id
1 'polypeptide(L)'
;MRRWKTAMPCLWAILTMIVGVWPFAPAAHAQGSRKDDVVFNSRGVPLAGASVRVCAMPATGQPCSPLALIYSDAALTQALPNPTAADGLGNYTFYAAPGRYMVEISGPGIATRQIPDVILPSDPTAPSFSSLASTGGISAFSLSLTGNLTVNGNTTVAGSLGSGTLNLTNQFTPPGAAGAGTVNLYTKSADKRLYYKDDSGTEIGPIASTTGVQVNVSNTFTAQQNFDANTAYKGPNPWFDITRYGGVASTQSTTGGMTGGSATLTLAGARDFANGQGIVVWGAGGAPALSTPTAVAVSPQYISGGSTTYSYKIACEDFAGGITAASSAGSSTTGAALLGVQNAISITSAVRAGGVVTVTTAANHTFSTGMPVNLAGVSDPTMNGTVIVASTPTSTTFTFSQATAPNSSAASGSVQGIAYNKVTWSSADLNANTVLRCWIYRNNALAGVAPGEDNYFEDYGAGIGNQPGYVPATPPSSAVPGYLATTISSGGGTTTLTLAANAATAVSGANVYHDNVPALAAAANAASATGRTGTVYIPNLNTVTPYLINSSWRTAGVRYVIAGGLSVVQPILPASGATFEGWPGTA
;
A
#
# COMPACT_ATOMS: atom_id res chain seq x y z
N MET A 1 62.58 29.25 20.99
CA MET A 1 62.22 29.20 22.44
C MET A 1 62.62 27.81 22.96
N ARG A 2 63.88 27.56 23.35
CA ARG A 2 64.42 27.55 24.75
C ARG A 2 63.42 26.89 25.72
N ARG A 3 63.67 25.74 26.38
CA ARG A 3 64.82 25.26 27.20
C ARG A 3 64.71 23.73 27.44
N TRP A 4 65.77 22.92 27.23
CA TRP A 4 66.69 22.27 28.23
C TRP A 4 66.06 21.06 28.98
N LYS A 5 66.72 19.91 29.26
CA LYS A 5 68.14 19.47 29.25
C LYS A 5 68.18 17.93 29.54
N THR A 6 69.24 17.25 29.03
CA THR A 6 69.98 16.07 29.60
C THR A 6 69.24 14.73 29.81
N ALA A 7 69.81 13.53 29.61
CA ALA A 7 71.08 13.04 29.06
C ALA A 7 70.93 11.51 28.87
N MET A 8 71.60 10.94 27.88
CA MET A 8 71.75 9.48 27.67
C MET A 8 72.95 8.99 28.51
N PRO A 9 72.96 7.74 29.01
CA PRO A 9 73.85 6.78 28.35
C PRO A 9 73.35 5.32 28.32
N CYS A 10 73.93 4.60 27.38
CA CYS A 10 74.14 3.15 27.28
C CYS A 10 72.93 2.21 27.35
N LEU A 11 72.50 1.65 26.21
CA LEU A 11 73.00 0.39 25.63
C LEU A 11 72.83 -0.82 26.57
N TRP A 12 71.96 -1.75 26.13
CA TRP A 12 71.90 -3.16 26.56
C TRP A 12 71.45 -3.45 28.00
N ALA A 13 70.14 -3.46 28.28
CA ALA A 13 69.58 -4.17 29.45
C ALA A 13 68.03 -4.34 29.55
N ILE A 14 67.19 -4.00 28.55
CA ILE A 14 65.71 -4.11 28.72
C ILE A 14 65.04 -4.67 27.45
N LEU A 15 65.34 -5.93 27.14
CA LEU A 15 64.52 -6.78 26.28
C LEU A 15 64.43 -8.19 26.89
N THR A 16 64.25 -8.28 28.21
CA THR A 16 64.25 -9.55 28.96
C THR A 16 63.58 -9.35 30.33
N MET A 17 62.25 -9.31 30.40
CA MET A 17 61.43 -9.77 31.54
C MET A 17 59.94 -9.40 31.36
N ILE A 18 59.22 -10.13 30.52
CA ILE A 18 57.95 -10.77 30.91
C ILE A 18 58.04 -12.19 30.34
N VAL A 19 58.88 -12.97 31.02
CA VAL A 19 58.91 -14.43 31.02
C VAL A 19 58.00 -14.84 32.18
N GLY A 20 57.05 -15.73 31.90
CA GLY A 20 56.04 -16.21 32.85
C GLY A 20 54.67 -15.72 32.38
N VAL A 21 53.93 -16.48 31.58
CA VAL A 21 53.44 -17.81 31.90
C VAL A 21 53.48 -18.69 30.65
N TRP A 22 54.16 -19.83 30.76
CA TRP A 22 54.06 -20.94 29.83
C TRP A 22 52.59 -21.36 29.64
N PRO A 23 52.06 -21.46 28.42
CA PRO A 23 51.42 -22.69 28.03
C PRO A 23 52.56 -23.65 27.68
N PHE A 24 52.71 -24.70 28.47
CA PHE A 24 53.33 -25.94 28.03
C PHE A 24 52.75 -26.25 26.64
N ALA A 25 53.50 -25.99 25.56
CA ALA A 25 53.33 -26.78 24.37
C ALA A 25 53.75 -28.18 24.82
N PRO A 26 52.83 -29.15 24.95
CA PRO A 26 53.26 -30.52 25.16
C PRO A 26 54.24 -30.82 24.04
N ALA A 27 55.39 -31.41 24.39
CA ALA A 27 56.28 -31.98 23.40
C ALA A 27 55.39 -32.75 22.42
N ALA A 28 55.50 -32.46 21.12
CA ALA A 28 54.84 -33.28 20.12
C ALA A 28 55.43 -34.68 20.27
N HIS A 29 54.76 -35.53 21.05
CA HIS A 29 55.16 -36.89 21.29
C HIS A 29 54.98 -37.62 19.97
N ALA A 30 56.07 -37.80 19.24
CA ALA A 30 56.09 -38.77 18.16
C ALA A 30 55.77 -40.14 18.79
N GLN A 31 54.68 -40.78 18.35
CA GLN A 31 54.38 -42.13 18.78
C GLN A 31 55.46 -43.06 18.19
N GLY A 32 56.29 -43.59 19.08
CA GLY A 32 57.30 -44.58 18.76
C GLY A 32 56.68 -45.85 18.22
N SER A 33 57.29 -46.40 17.18
CA SER A 33 56.95 -47.73 16.69
C SER A 33 57.76 -48.77 17.46
N ARG A 34 57.12 -49.88 17.82
CA ARG A 34 57.77 -50.99 18.53
C ARG A 34 58.42 -51.95 17.54
N LYS A 35 59.66 -52.33 17.80
CA LYS A 35 60.30 -53.52 17.21
C LYS A 35 60.36 -54.61 18.26
N ASP A 36 59.88 -55.79 17.91
CA ASP A 36 60.10 -57.02 18.66
C ASP A 36 60.80 -58.03 17.73
N ASP A 37 61.76 -58.76 18.28
CA ASP A 37 62.36 -59.91 17.61
C ASP A 37 63.13 -60.79 18.62
N VAL A 38 63.64 -61.92 18.14
CA VAL A 38 64.44 -62.87 18.92
C VAL A 38 65.80 -63.05 18.28
N VAL A 39 66.86 -63.01 19.08
CA VAL A 39 68.20 -63.37 18.62
C VAL A 39 68.35 -64.88 18.67
N PHE A 40 68.60 -65.50 17.53
CA PHE A 40 68.92 -66.94 17.44
C PHE A 40 70.41 -67.17 17.22
N ASN A 41 70.94 -68.24 17.82
CA ASN A 41 72.26 -68.75 17.46
C ASN A 41 72.22 -69.59 16.17
N SER A 42 73.37 -70.08 15.72
CA SER A 42 73.49 -70.91 14.50
C SER A 42 72.72 -72.23 14.53
N ARG A 43 72.19 -72.64 15.68
CA ARG A 43 71.36 -73.84 15.87
C ARG A 43 69.87 -73.52 16.03
N GLY A 44 69.46 -72.26 15.87
CA GLY A 44 68.08 -71.83 16.04
C GLY A 44 67.61 -71.73 17.50
N VAL A 45 68.53 -71.77 18.47
CA VAL A 45 68.20 -71.60 19.89
C VAL A 45 68.30 -70.11 20.26
N PRO A 46 67.33 -69.54 20.98
CA PRO A 46 67.41 -68.16 21.44
C PRO A 46 68.65 -67.89 22.28
N LEU A 47 69.33 -66.78 22.00
CA LEU A 47 70.61 -66.42 22.63
C LEU A 47 70.42 -65.29 23.64
N ALA A 48 70.46 -65.65 24.92
CA ALA A 48 70.41 -64.68 26.01
C ALA A 48 71.63 -63.74 26.01
N GLY A 49 71.41 -62.45 26.29
CA GLY A 49 72.47 -61.46 26.48
C GLY A 49 73.20 -61.01 25.21
N ALA A 50 72.71 -61.35 24.00
CA ALA A 50 73.24 -60.81 22.75
C ALA A 50 73.08 -59.28 22.68
N SER A 51 74.10 -58.58 22.20
CA SER A 51 74.09 -57.13 22.01
C SER A 51 73.33 -56.74 20.74
N VAL A 52 72.27 -55.96 20.90
CA VAL A 52 71.43 -55.39 19.85
C VAL A 52 71.72 -53.91 19.74
N ARG A 53 72.38 -53.52 18.65
CA ARG A 53 72.75 -52.15 18.32
C ARG A 53 71.85 -51.63 17.21
N VAL A 54 71.20 -50.49 17.44
CA VAL A 54 70.27 -49.90 16.47
C VAL A 54 70.87 -48.61 15.91
N CYS A 55 70.93 -48.51 14.58
CA CYS A 55 71.56 -47.38 13.89
C CYS A 55 70.54 -46.67 13.00
N ALA A 56 70.59 -45.33 13.01
CA ALA A 56 69.76 -44.51 12.14
C ALA A 56 70.32 -44.53 10.71
N MET A 57 69.45 -44.65 9.70
CA MET A 57 69.90 -44.59 8.31
C MET A 57 70.32 -43.17 7.90
N PRO A 58 71.37 -43.01 7.08
CA PRO A 58 72.20 -44.07 6.48
C PRO A 58 73.28 -44.61 7.43
N ALA A 59 73.19 -45.88 7.83
CA ALA A 59 74.14 -46.52 8.75
C ALA A 59 75.30 -47.17 7.98
N THR A 60 76.53 -47.06 8.50
CA THR A 60 77.76 -47.63 7.91
C THR A 60 78.68 -48.26 8.96
N GLY A 61 79.57 -49.18 8.54
CA GLY A 61 80.58 -49.84 9.39
C GLY A 61 80.03 -51.04 10.18
N GLN A 62 80.93 -51.81 10.83
CA GLN A 62 80.59 -52.90 11.77
C GLN A 62 81.56 -52.78 12.98
N PRO A 63 81.16 -52.14 14.10
CA PRO A 63 79.78 -51.83 14.48
C PRO A 63 79.11 -50.68 13.70
N CYS A 64 77.81 -50.79 13.44
CA CYS A 64 77.07 -49.78 12.66
C CYS A 64 77.05 -48.39 13.35
N SER A 65 77.05 -47.31 12.56
CA SER A 65 76.92 -45.92 13.05
C SER A 65 76.22 -45.03 12.02
N PRO A 66 75.51 -43.95 12.42
CA PRO A 66 75.33 -43.41 13.78
C PRO A 66 74.28 -44.18 14.60
N LEU A 67 74.40 -44.16 15.93
CA LEU A 67 73.42 -44.78 16.83
C LEU A 67 72.07 -44.06 16.77
N ALA A 68 70.98 -44.83 16.73
CA ALA A 68 69.63 -44.31 16.89
C ALA A 68 69.29 -44.12 18.38
N LEU A 69 68.39 -43.18 18.69
CA LEU A 69 67.73 -43.14 19.99
C LEU A 69 66.64 -44.21 20.04
N ILE A 70 66.72 -45.08 21.03
CA ILE A 70 65.73 -46.13 21.29
C ILE A 70 65.17 -45.98 22.71
N TYR A 71 63.95 -46.46 22.94
CA TYR A 71 63.16 -46.20 24.14
C TYR A 71 62.44 -47.45 24.63
N SER A 72 62.07 -47.49 25.90
CA SER A 72 61.26 -48.57 26.49
C SER A 72 59.75 -48.33 26.38
N ASP A 73 59.32 -47.12 26.00
CA ASP A 73 57.91 -46.73 25.88
C ASP A 73 57.56 -46.12 24.52
N ALA A 74 56.29 -46.26 24.14
CA ALA A 74 55.76 -45.72 22.88
C ALA A 74 55.72 -44.19 22.83
N ALA A 75 55.81 -43.46 23.95
CA ALA A 75 55.83 -42.01 23.94
C ALA A 75 57.24 -41.43 23.69
N LEU A 76 58.25 -42.30 23.51
CA LEU A 76 59.65 -41.96 23.33
C LEU A 76 60.20 -41.09 24.46
N THR A 77 59.82 -41.40 25.70
CA THR A 77 60.18 -40.59 26.89
C THR A 77 61.24 -41.23 27.78
N GLN A 78 61.34 -42.55 27.80
CA GLN A 78 62.29 -43.33 28.58
C GLN A 78 63.36 -43.90 27.66
N ALA A 79 64.47 -43.20 27.53
CA ALA A 79 65.58 -43.64 26.69
C ALA A 79 66.17 -44.97 27.20
N LEU A 80 66.37 -45.90 26.28
CA LEU A 80 66.98 -47.19 26.51
C LEU A 80 68.45 -47.14 26.04
N PRO A 81 69.41 -47.77 26.76
CA PRO A 81 70.80 -47.84 26.30
C PRO A 81 70.91 -48.49 24.92
N ASN A 82 71.79 -47.95 24.06
CA ASN A 82 72.07 -48.48 22.73
C ASN A 82 73.59 -48.61 22.53
N PRO A 83 74.16 -49.83 22.46
CA PRO A 83 73.48 -51.13 22.33
C PRO A 83 72.70 -51.58 23.57
N THR A 84 71.61 -52.31 23.37
CA THR A 84 70.83 -52.99 24.42
C THR A 84 71.10 -54.50 24.40
N ALA A 85 70.87 -55.20 25.51
CA ALA A 85 71.05 -56.65 25.58
C ALA A 85 69.71 -57.39 25.37
N ALA A 86 69.75 -58.51 24.66
CA ALA A 86 68.65 -59.46 24.63
C ALA A 86 68.40 -60.06 26.03
N ASP A 87 67.14 -60.33 26.37
CA ASP A 87 66.73 -60.85 27.67
C ASP A 87 67.21 -62.30 27.93
N GLY A 88 66.83 -62.88 29.06
CA GLY A 88 67.19 -64.26 29.43
C GLY A 88 66.65 -65.35 28.48
N LEU A 89 65.75 -65.00 27.57
CA LEU A 89 65.15 -65.86 26.55
C LEU A 89 65.55 -65.43 25.14
N GLY A 90 66.48 -64.49 24.98
CA GLY A 90 66.97 -64.00 23.69
C GLY A 90 66.07 -63.00 22.97
N ASN A 91 64.99 -62.53 23.60
CA ASN A 91 64.13 -61.51 23.00
C ASN A 91 64.75 -60.13 23.13
N TYR A 92 64.52 -59.27 22.16
CA TYR A 92 64.78 -57.84 22.30
C TYR A 92 63.57 -57.04 21.83
N THR A 93 63.34 -55.92 22.51
CA THR A 93 62.27 -55.00 22.18
C THR A 93 62.77 -53.58 22.33
N PHE A 94 62.34 -52.68 21.45
CA PHE A 94 62.58 -51.25 21.61
C PHE A 94 61.53 -50.44 20.86
N TYR A 95 61.33 -49.21 21.29
CA TYR A 95 60.59 -48.18 20.57
C TYR A 95 61.56 -47.19 19.93
N ALA A 96 61.28 -46.75 18.72
CA ALA A 96 61.97 -45.64 18.08
C ALA A 96 60.99 -44.84 17.21
N ALA A 97 61.38 -43.62 16.82
CA ALA A 97 60.56 -42.82 15.92
C ALA A 97 60.31 -43.56 14.58
N PRO A 98 59.14 -43.42 13.94
CA PRO A 98 58.90 -44.00 12.62
C PRO A 98 59.99 -43.60 11.64
N GLY A 99 60.55 -44.58 10.93
CA GLY A 99 61.74 -44.37 10.13
C GLY A 99 62.39 -45.65 9.65
N ARG A 100 63.58 -45.53 9.09
CA ARG A 100 64.36 -46.64 8.57
C ARG A 100 65.65 -46.78 9.36
N TYR A 101 65.91 -47.99 9.82
CA TYR A 101 67.02 -48.31 10.72
C TYR A 101 67.83 -49.50 10.20
N MET A 102 69.04 -49.64 10.74
CA MET A 102 69.83 -50.86 10.65
C MET A 102 69.95 -51.46 12.04
N VAL A 103 69.68 -52.75 12.19
CA VAL A 103 69.87 -53.47 13.46
C VAL A 103 71.08 -54.38 13.32
N GLU A 104 72.06 -54.21 14.19
CA GLU A 104 73.24 -55.04 14.27
C GLU A 104 73.18 -55.89 15.54
N ILE A 105 73.37 -57.20 15.38
CA ILE A 105 73.34 -58.18 16.46
C ILE A 105 74.74 -58.78 16.60
N SER A 106 75.30 -58.76 17.80
CA SER A 106 76.62 -59.31 18.11
C SER A 106 76.63 -59.97 19.49
N GLY A 107 77.49 -60.95 19.72
CA GLY A 107 77.61 -61.61 21.02
C GLY A 107 78.43 -62.90 20.96
N PRO A 108 78.79 -63.47 22.12
CA PRO A 108 79.49 -64.76 22.18
C PRO A 108 78.67 -65.86 21.50
N GLY A 109 79.29 -66.67 20.64
CA GLY A 109 78.64 -67.81 19.99
C GLY A 109 77.82 -67.49 18.73
N ILE A 110 77.84 -66.25 18.24
CA ILE A 110 77.27 -65.84 16.95
C ILE A 110 78.26 -65.00 16.14
N ALA A 111 78.17 -65.06 14.81
CA ALA A 111 78.80 -64.07 13.94
C ALA A 111 77.94 -62.79 13.94
N THR A 112 78.58 -61.63 13.99
CA THR A 112 77.85 -60.35 13.93
C THR A 112 77.01 -60.27 12.66
N ARG A 113 75.73 -59.94 12.82
CA ARG A 113 74.79 -59.84 11.70
C ARG A 113 74.18 -58.45 11.67
N GLN A 114 74.22 -57.82 10.50
CA GLN A 114 73.48 -56.58 10.23
C GLN A 114 72.22 -56.89 9.43
N ILE A 115 71.13 -56.25 9.84
CA ILE A 115 69.82 -56.30 9.20
C ILE A 115 69.54 -54.88 8.69
N PRO A 116 69.77 -54.61 7.38
CA PRO A 116 69.47 -53.31 6.80
C PRO A 116 67.97 -53.12 6.58
N ASP A 117 67.55 -51.88 6.33
CA ASP A 117 66.18 -51.51 5.95
C ASP A 117 65.09 -52.00 6.92
N VAL A 118 65.36 -52.01 8.23
CA VAL A 118 64.33 -52.24 9.26
C VAL A 118 63.45 -51.00 9.32
N ILE A 119 62.25 -51.11 8.73
CA ILE A 119 61.27 -50.03 8.68
C ILE A 119 60.36 -50.11 9.89
N LEU A 120 60.29 -49.00 10.61
CA LEU A 120 59.35 -48.78 11.70
C LEU A 120 58.23 -47.85 11.21
N PRO A 121 56.99 -48.35 11.04
CA PRO A 121 55.87 -47.55 10.54
C PRO A 121 55.37 -46.57 11.61
N SER A 122 54.66 -45.53 11.18
CA SER A 122 53.84 -44.71 12.08
C SER A 122 52.75 -45.55 12.74
N ASP A 123 52.36 -45.19 13.96
CA ASP A 123 51.25 -45.85 14.66
C ASP A 123 49.97 -45.81 13.80
N PRO A 124 49.39 -46.98 13.46
CA PRO A 124 48.21 -47.05 12.59
C PRO A 124 46.94 -46.49 13.24
N THR A 125 46.93 -46.21 14.55
CA THR A 125 45.77 -45.66 15.27
C THR A 125 45.62 -44.15 15.10
N ALA A 126 46.66 -43.43 14.66
CA ALA A 126 46.62 -42.00 14.41
C ALA A 126 47.59 -41.57 13.28
N PRO A 127 47.46 -42.09 12.05
CA PRO A 127 48.36 -41.73 10.97
C PRO A 127 48.17 -40.25 10.60
N SER A 128 49.26 -39.49 10.59
CA SER A 128 49.28 -38.13 10.05
C SER A 128 50.02 -38.12 8.72
N PHE A 129 49.35 -37.61 7.68
CA PHE A 129 49.93 -37.46 6.35
C PHE A 129 49.99 -35.98 6.01
N SER A 130 51.13 -35.50 5.50
CA SER A 130 51.24 -34.14 4.93
C SER A 130 50.54 -34.02 3.57
N SER A 131 50.52 -35.12 2.81
CA SER A 131 49.79 -35.26 1.56
C SER A 131 49.40 -36.73 1.36
N LEU A 132 48.17 -36.98 0.96
CA LEU A 132 47.70 -38.31 0.57
C LEU A 132 47.48 -38.32 -0.95
N ALA A 133 48.33 -39.03 -1.68
CA ALA A 133 48.14 -39.32 -3.10
C ALA A 133 47.67 -40.78 -3.23
N SER A 134 46.45 -40.98 -3.71
CA SER A 134 45.88 -42.30 -3.94
C SER A 134 45.58 -42.46 -5.43
N THR A 135 46.01 -43.56 -6.02
CA THR A 135 45.61 -43.97 -7.39
C THR A 135 44.23 -44.62 -7.40
N GLY A 136 43.70 -45.02 -6.23
CA GLY A 136 42.31 -45.44 -6.03
C GLY A 136 41.45 -44.34 -5.40
N GLY A 137 40.15 -44.60 -5.27
CA GLY A 137 39.22 -43.71 -4.56
C GLY A 137 39.52 -43.64 -3.05
N ILE A 138 39.23 -42.51 -2.42
CA ILE A 138 39.27 -42.35 -0.96
C ILE A 138 37.88 -42.72 -0.43
N SER A 139 37.77 -43.88 0.22
CA SER A 139 36.56 -44.29 0.93
C SER A 139 36.73 -43.98 2.42
N ALA A 140 36.02 -42.97 2.92
CA ALA A 140 36.03 -42.58 4.33
C ALA A 140 34.61 -42.52 4.88
N PHE A 141 34.41 -42.93 6.14
CA PHE A 141 33.12 -42.75 6.84
C PHE A 141 32.78 -41.26 7.02
N SER A 142 33.80 -40.42 7.24
CA SER A 142 33.68 -38.96 7.25
C SER A 142 34.98 -38.33 6.74
N LEU A 143 34.86 -37.20 6.05
CA LEU A 143 35.98 -36.37 5.60
C LEU A 143 35.73 -34.95 6.09
N SER A 144 36.51 -34.49 7.06
CA SER A 144 36.49 -33.10 7.54
C SER A 144 37.67 -32.35 6.96
N LEU A 145 37.40 -31.26 6.24
CA LEU A 145 38.41 -30.41 5.62
C LEU A 145 38.33 -29.02 6.25
N THR A 146 39.46 -28.46 6.65
CA THR A 146 39.56 -27.06 7.07
C THR A 146 39.69 -26.10 5.88
N GLY A 147 39.99 -26.64 4.70
CA GLY A 147 40.10 -25.91 3.44
C GLY A 147 39.08 -26.35 2.38
N ASN A 148 39.27 -25.88 1.16
CA ASN A 148 38.37 -26.16 0.04
C ASN A 148 38.57 -27.60 -0.48
N LEU A 149 37.47 -28.26 -0.87
CA LEU A 149 37.52 -29.44 -1.73
C LEU A 149 37.46 -28.97 -3.20
N THR A 150 38.47 -29.34 -3.99
CA THR A 150 38.45 -29.17 -5.45
C THR A 150 38.25 -30.53 -6.11
N VAL A 151 37.18 -30.65 -6.91
CA VAL A 151 36.88 -31.86 -7.70
C VAL A 151 37.01 -31.50 -9.17
N ASN A 152 38.00 -32.08 -9.86
CA ASN A 152 38.23 -31.82 -11.29
C ASN A 152 37.19 -32.50 -12.20
N GLY A 153 36.43 -33.44 -11.66
CA GLY A 153 35.33 -34.13 -12.35
C GLY A 153 33.98 -33.84 -11.70
N ASN A 154 33.09 -34.83 -11.75
CA ASN A 154 31.74 -34.73 -11.22
C ASN A 154 31.72 -34.99 -9.71
N THR A 155 30.82 -34.31 -9.00
CA THR A 155 30.48 -34.62 -7.61
C THR A 155 29.08 -35.19 -7.55
N THR A 156 28.90 -36.36 -6.94
CA THR A 156 27.59 -36.96 -6.67
C THR A 156 27.35 -36.95 -5.16
N VAL A 157 26.29 -36.31 -4.71
CA VAL A 157 25.90 -36.26 -3.28
C VAL A 157 24.65 -37.13 -3.09
N ALA A 158 24.82 -38.27 -2.42
CA ALA A 158 23.69 -39.09 -1.98
C ALA A 158 23.19 -38.56 -0.64
N GLY A 159 22.25 -37.61 -0.66
CA GLY A 159 21.71 -36.95 0.54
C GLY A 159 21.60 -35.44 0.37
N SER A 160 21.74 -34.70 1.48
CA SER A 160 21.64 -33.23 1.49
C SER A 160 23.01 -32.57 1.34
N LEU A 161 23.10 -31.55 0.50
CA LEU A 161 24.25 -30.64 0.46
C LEU A 161 24.00 -29.45 1.41
N GLY A 162 24.55 -29.52 2.62
CA GLY A 162 24.54 -28.40 3.57
C GLY A 162 25.62 -27.38 3.20
N SER A 163 25.27 -26.37 2.40
CA SER A 163 26.19 -25.27 2.04
C SER A 163 25.66 -23.93 2.55
N GLY A 164 26.53 -23.06 3.06
CA GLY A 164 26.12 -21.68 3.42
C GLY A 164 25.70 -20.89 2.17
N THR A 165 26.52 -20.95 1.11
CA THR A 165 26.18 -20.37 -0.19
C THR A 165 26.62 -21.30 -1.31
N LEU A 166 25.70 -21.59 -2.24
CA LEU A 166 25.99 -22.30 -3.48
C LEU A 166 26.26 -21.27 -4.59
N ASN A 167 27.52 -21.08 -4.96
CA ASN A 167 27.91 -20.20 -6.06
C ASN A 167 27.92 -20.98 -7.39
N LEU A 168 27.03 -20.63 -8.31
CA LEU A 168 27.01 -21.16 -9.68
C LEU A 168 27.69 -20.17 -10.63
N THR A 169 28.59 -20.66 -11.48
CA THR A 169 29.25 -19.84 -12.48
C THR A 169 28.32 -19.60 -13.66
N ASN A 170 28.18 -18.34 -14.07
CA ASN A 170 27.41 -17.98 -15.26
C ASN A 170 28.04 -18.59 -16.51
N GLN A 171 27.23 -19.31 -17.28
CA GLN A 171 27.66 -19.96 -18.52
C GLN A 171 27.30 -19.09 -19.72
N PHE A 172 28.27 -18.91 -20.62
CA PHE A 172 28.06 -18.18 -21.87
C PHE A 172 27.17 -18.96 -22.84
N THR A 173 27.38 -20.27 -22.93
CA THR A 173 26.53 -21.21 -23.65
C THR A 173 25.74 -22.06 -22.65
N PRO A 174 24.42 -22.21 -22.80
CA PRO A 174 23.65 -23.14 -22.00
C PRO A 174 24.21 -24.57 -22.11
N PRO A 175 24.09 -25.38 -21.05
CA PRO A 175 24.52 -26.78 -21.10
C PRO A 175 23.71 -27.58 -22.13
N GLY A 176 24.27 -28.72 -22.53
CA GLY A 176 23.56 -29.74 -23.29
C GLY A 176 22.35 -30.31 -22.51
N ALA A 177 21.60 -31.20 -23.14
CA ALA A 177 20.54 -31.94 -22.46
C ALA A 177 21.10 -32.65 -21.21
N ALA A 178 20.29 -32.77 -20.17
CA ALA A 178 20.67 -33.53 -19.00
C ALA A 178 20.71 -35.03 -19.34
N GLY A 179 21.40 -35.84 -18.51
CA GLY A 179 21.30 -37.29 -18.63
C GLY A 179 19.89 -37.78 -18.30
N ALA A 180 19.48 -38.93 -18.82
CA ALA A 180 18.14 -39.49 -18.58
C ALA A 180 17.76 -39.49 -17.09
N GLY A 181 16.59 -38.94 -16.76
CA GLY A 181 16.08 -38.83 -15.40
C GLY A 181 16.75 -37.74 -14.55
N THR A 182 17.51 -36.82 -15.14
CA THR A 182 18.22 -35.75 -14.42
C THR A 182 17.86 -34.36 -14.95
N VAL A 183 18.28 -33.31 -14.23
CA VAL A 183 18.17 -31.92 -14.64
C VAL A 183 19.51 -31.20 -14.48
N ASN A 184 19.87 -30.36 -15.44
CA ASN A 184 21.02 -29.48 -15.36
C ASN A 184 20.57 -28.13 -14.78
N LEU A 185 20.98 -27.77 -13.55
CA LEU A 185 20.78 -26.43 -13.00
C LEU A 185 21.97 -25.53 -13.36
N TYR A 186 21.70 -24.33 -13.88
CA TYR A 186 22.76 -23.42 -14.30
C TYR A 186 22.29 -21.97 -14.35
N THR A 187 23.24 -21.04 -14.44
CA THR A 187 22.96 -19.63 -14.70
C THR A 187 23.53 -19.18 -16.03
N LYS A 188 22.91 -18.18 -16.66
CA LYS A 188 23.37 -17.65 -17.96
C LYS A 188 24.19 -16.38 -17.78
N SER A 189 25.22 -16.21 -18.60
CA SER A 189 25.99 -14.95 -18.64
C SER A 189 25.20 -13.76 -19.17
N ALA A 190 24.12 -14.01 -19.92
CA ALA A 190 23.27 -12.96 -20.51
C ALA A 190 22.46 -12.19 -19.45
N ASP A 191 21.88 -12.89 -18.48
CA ASP A 191 20.95 -12.31 -17.50
C ASP A 191 21.29 -12.61 -16.04
N LYS A 192 22.26 -13.49 -15.79
CA LYS A 192 22.72 -13.91 -14.45
C LYS A 192 21.60 -14.56 -13.63
N ARG A 193 20.67 -15.28 -14.26
CA ARG A 193 19.52 -15.94 -13.60
C ARG A 193 19.60 -17.45 -13.62
N LEU A 194 18.85 -18.11 -12.73
CA LEU A 194 18.79 -19.57 -12.59
C LEU A 194 17.80 -20.21 -13.58
N TYR A 195 18.27 -21.23 -14.29
CA TYR A 195 17.55 -22.07 -15.23
C TYR A 195 17.73 -23.54 -14.84
N TYR A 196 16.81 -24.40 -15.28
CA TYR A 196 17.10 -25.82 -15.44
C TYR A 196 16.88 -26.27 -16.87
N LYS A 197 17.57 -27.34 -17.27
CA LYS A 197 17.36 -28.03 -18.53
C LYS A 197 17.14 -29.51 -18.25
N ASP A 198 16.03 -30.06 -18.72
CA ASP A 198 15.71 -31.47 -18.50
C ASP A 198 16.46 -32.40 -19.47
N ASP A 199 16.19 -33.69 -19.35
CA ASP A 199 16.77 -34.77 -20.15
C ASP A 199 16.22 -34.81 -21.59
N SER A 200 15.10 -34.14 -21.86
CA SER A 200 14.62 -33.86 -23.23
C SER A 200 15.39 -32.72 -23.91
N GLY A 201 16.21 -31.99 -23.15
CA GLY A 201 16.89 -30.79 -23.60
C GLY A 201 16.00 -29.54 -23.57
N THR A 202 14.83 -29.61 -22.95
CA THR A 202 13.95 -28.46 -22.75
C THR A 202 14.48 -27.60 -21.62
N GLU A 203 14.65 -26.32 -21.90
CA GLU A 203 15.11 -25.33 -20.94
C GLU A 203 13.93 -24.61 -20.29
N ILE A 204 13.92 -24.51 -18.96
CA ILE A 204 12.88 -23.83 -18.18
C ILE A 204 13.52 -22.81 -17.24
N GLY A 205 13.05 -21.57 -17.33
CA GLY A 205 13.49 -20.46 -16.48
C GLY A 205 13.30 -19.09 -17.13
N PRO A 206 13.61 -18.00 -16.40
CA PRO A 206 14.22 -18.00 -15.07
C PRO A 206 13.24 -18.41 -13.95
N ILE A 207 13.69 -19.27 -13.02
CA ILE A 207 12.83 -19.90 -11.98
C ILE A 207 12.58 -19.00 -10.77
N ALA A 208 13.38 -17.96 -10.60
CA ALA A 208 13.10 -16.90 -9.65
C ALA A 208 13.47 -15.58 -10.32
N SER A 209 12.46 -14.75 -10.54
CA SER A 209 12.65 -13.35 -10.83
C SER A 209 12.23 -12.58 -9.60
N THR A 210 12.87 -11.48 -9.33
CA THR A 210 12.48 -10.47 -8.35
C THR A 210 11.14 -9.78 -8.66
N THR A 211 10.16 -10.50 -9.21
CA THR A 211 8.77 -10.07 -9.41
C THR A 211 7.89 -11.32 -9.49
N GLY A 212 6.72 -11.29 -8.83
CA GLY A 212 5.71 -12.34 -8.89
C GLY A 212 5.12 -12.56 -10.29
N VAL A 213 3.89 -13.10 -10.34
CA VAL A 213 3.00 -13.27 -11.52
C VAL A 213 3.45 -12.39 -12.69
N GLN A 214 3.93 -13.01 -13.79
CA GLN A 214 4.41 -12.26 -14.94
C GLN A 214 3.23 -11.53 -15.60
N VAL A 215 3.06 -10.24 -15.33
CA VAL A 215 1.90 -9.44 -15.77
C VAL A 215 1.86 -9.14 -17.27
N ASN A 216 2.89 -9.54 -18.03
CA ASN A 216 2.99 -9.35 -19.47
C ASN A 216 2.69 -10.62 -20.28
N VAL A 217 2.32 -11.72 -19.61
CA VAL A 217 1.88 -12.98 -20.25
C VAL A 217 0.65 -13.52 -19.53
N SER A 218 -0.10 -14.39 -20.21
CA SER A 218 -1.21 -15.11 -19.58
C SER A 218 -0.71 -15.99 -18.44
N ASN A 219 -1.27 -15.81 -17.25
CA ASN A 219 -1.00 -16.68 -16.11
C ASN A 219 -2.13 -17.70 -16.00
N THR A 220 -1.80 -18.99 -16.06
CA THR A 220 -2.78 -20.08 -15.93
C THR A 220 -2.70 -20.66 -14.52
N PHE A 221 -3.65 -20.28 -13.66
CA PHE A 221 -3.80 -20.88 -12.33
C PHE A 221 -4.65 -22.16 -12.44
N THR A 222 -4.08 -23.32 -12.11
CA THR A 222 -4.78 -24.63 -12.17
C THR A 222 -5.49 -25.00 -10.87
N ALA A 223 -5.42 -24.12 -9.86
CA ALA A 223 -6.08 -24.28 -8.56
C ALA A 223 -6.59 -22.92 -8.05
N GLN A 224 -7.54 -22.95 -7.11
CA GLN A 224 -8.10 -21.75 -6.46
C GLN A 224 -6.98 -20.88 -5.87
N GLN A 225 -7.05 -19.58 -6.13
CA GLN A 225 -6.18 -18.59 -5.52
C GLN A 225 -7.00 -17.82 -4.48
N ASN A 226 -6.54 -17.83 -3.23
CA ASN A 226 -7.12 -17.04 -2.16
C ASN A 226 -6.27 -15.77 -2.01
N PHE A 227 -6.89 -14.62 -2.21
CA PHE A 227 -6.29 -13.32 -1.91
C PHE A 227 -6.86 -12.84 -0.57
N ASP A 228 -6.11 -13.01 0.52
CA ASP A 228 -6.52 -12.60 1.88
C ASP A 228 -6.37 -11.08 2.12
N ALA A 229 -6.12 -10.32 1.05
CA ALA A 229 -5.99 -8.87 1.03
C ALA A 229 -6.70 -8.29 -0.20
N ASN A 230 -6.91 -6.97 -0.19
CA ASN A 230 -7.61 -6.27 -1.27
C ASN A 230 -6.89 -6.41 -2.61
N THR A 231 -7.63 -6.76 -3.66
CA THR A 231 -7.16 -6.74 -5.05
C THR A 231 -7.68 -5.49 -5.77
N ALA A 232 -6.87 -4.92 -6.65
CA ALA A 232 -7.23 -3.72 -7.39
C ALA A 232 -6.67 -3.77 -8.82
N TYR A 233 -7.52 -3.48 -9.81
CA TYR A 233 -7.25 -3.73 -11.23
C TYR A 233 -7.25 -2.43 -12.06
N LYS A 234 -6.37 -2.35 -13.07
CA LYS A 234 -6.34 -1.27 -14.09
C LYS A 234 -6.96 -1.69 -15.43
N GLY A 235 -7.52 -2.90 -15.50
CA GLY A 235 -7.91 -3.55 -16.74
C GLY A 235 -9.42 -3.77 -16.84
N PRO A 236 -9.96 -3.95 -18.06
CA PRO A 236 -11.40 -4.02 -18.29
C PRO A 236 -12.09 -5.23 -17.67
N ASN A 237 -11.35 -6.31 -17.38
CA ASN A 237 -11.86 -7.51 -16.77
C ASN A 237 -11.00 -7.83 -15.53
N PRO A 238 -11.55 -7.74 -14.30
CA PRO A 238 -12.98 -7.60 -14.03
C PRO A 238 -13.50 -6.14 -14.01
N TRP A 239 -12.66 -5.14 -13.72
CA TRP A 239 -13.04 -3.72 -13.67
C TRP A 239 -11.86 -2.75 -13.54
N PHE A 240 -12.10 -1.48 -13.83
CA PHE A 240 -11.20 -0.37 -13.56
C PHE A 240 -11.41 0.17 -12.14
N ASP A 241 -10.56 -0.23 -11.21
CA ASP A 241 -10.63 0.16 -9.80
C ASP A 241 -10.10 1.59 -9.59
N ILE A 242 -10.91 2.48 -9.03
CA ILE A 242 -10.55 3.90 -8.88
C ILE A 242 -9.28 4.11 -8.03
N THR A 243 -8.95 3.22 -7.10
CA THR A 243 -7.75 3.32 -6.26
C THR A 243 -6.46 3.21 -7.09
N ARG A 244 -6.55 2.59 -8.27
CA ARG A 244 -5.45 2.52 -9.24
C ARG A 244 -5.31 3.78 -10.08
N TYR A 245 -6.29 4.68 -10.03
CA TYR A 245 -6.36 5.97 -10.72
C TYR A 245 -6.26 7.16 -9.76
N GLY A 246 -5.83 6.94 -8.52
CA GLY A 246 -5.67 7.99 -7.51
C GLY A 246 -6.88 8.21 -6.62
N GLY A 247 -7.89 7.32 -6.68
CA GLY A 247 -9.05 7.36 -5.80
C GLY A 247 -8.66 7.06 -4.36
N VAL A 248 -9.19 7.83 -3.41
CA VAL A 248 -8.90 7.74 -1.98
C VAL A 248 -10.15 7.95 -1.14
N ALA A 249 -10.32 7.11 -0.13
CA ALA A 249 -11.33 7.28 0.92
C ALA A 249 -10.70 8.05 2.08
N SER A 250 -10.83 9.39 2.08
CA SER A 250 -10.35 10.27 3.13
C SER A 250 -11.26 11.48 3.29
N THR A 251 -11.54 11.84 4.54
CA THR A 251 -12.29 13.06 4.92
C THR A 251 -11.39 14.19 5.42
N GLN A 252 -10.07 14.02 5.35
CA GLN A 252 -9.14 15.04 5.81
C GLN A 252 -9.25 16.31 4.96
N SER A 253 -9.11 17.44 5.65
CA SER A 253 -9.13 18.77 5.05
C SER A 253 -8.09 19.68 5.69
N THR A 254 -7.78 20.76 5.00
CA THR A 254 -6.91 21.84 5.48
C THR A 254 -7.29 23.14 4.78
N THR A 255 -6.60 24.22 5.12
CA THR A 255 -6.57 25.43 4.29
C THR A 255 -5.26 25.53 3.52
N GLY A 256 -5.23 26.35 2.48
CA GLY A 256 -4.03 26.61 1.70
C GLY A 256 -4.12 27.87 0.84
N GLY A 257 -2.99 28.26 0.26
CA GLY A 257 -2.87 29.43 -0.60
C GLY A 257 -2.22 29.10 -1.94
N MET A 258 -2.66 29.80 -2.98
CA MET A 258 -2.13 29.71 -4.34
C MET A 258 -2.02 31.10 -4.95
N THR A 259 -0.99 31.34 -5.74
CA THR A 259 -0.89 32.52 -6.59
C THR A 259 -1.57 32.24 -7.94
N GLY A 260 -2.31 33.21 -8.49
CA GLY A 260 -2.89 33.09 -9.82
C GLY A 260 -1.81 32.82 -10.88
N GLY A 261 -2.09 31.89 -11.80
CA GLY A 261 -1.15 31.41 -12.81
C GLY A 261 -0.15 30.35 -12.30
N SER A 262 -0.17 29.97 -11.02
CA SER A 262 0.76 28.98 -10.44
C SER A 262 0.08 27.65 -10.15
N ALA A 263 0.81 26.55 -10.34
CA ALA A 263 0.44 25.21 -9.89
C ALA A 263 0.84 24.91 -8.44
N THR A 264 1.55 25.83 -7.77
CA THR A 264 2.04 25.60 -6.41
C THR A 264 0.96 25.94 -5.39
N LEU A 265 0.56 24.95 -4.60
CA LEU A 265 -0.34 25.07 -3.45
C LEU A 265 0.44 24.91 -2.15
N THR A 266 0.38 25.92 -1.29
CA THR A 266 0.95 25.85 0.06
C THR A 266 -0.16 25.60 1.06
N LEU A 267 -0.12 24.46 1.75
CA LEU A 267 -1.07 24.06 2.79
C LEU A 267 -0.68 24.66 4.14
N ALA A 268 -1.68 25.00 4.96
CA ALA A 268 -1.48 25.42 6.34
C ALA A 268 -0.90 24.30 7.23
N GLY A 269 -1.09 23.04 6.85
CA GLY A 269 -0.46 21.88 7.49
C GLY A 269 -0.45 20.68 6.56
N ALA A 270 0.55 19.81 6.72
CA ALA A 270 0.62 18.56 5.97
C ALA A 270 -0.57 17.66 6.35
N ARG A 271 -1.11 16.96 5.34
CA ARG A 271 -2.21 16.00 5.44
C ARG A 271 -1.88 14.77 4.59
N ASP A 272 -2.78 13.81 4.51
CA ASP A 272 -2.66 12.56 3.75
C ASP A 272 -2.80 12.71 2.21
N PHE A 273 -2.59 13.91 1.68
CA PHE A 273 -2.50 14.15 0.24
C PHE A 273 -1.29 13.43 -0.35
N ALA A 274 -1.49 12.62 -1.40
CA ALA A 274 -0.45 11.89 -2.10
C ALA A 274 -0.42 12.20 -3.61
N ASN A 275 0.74 12.02 -4.23
CA ASN A 275 0.88 12.21 -5.67
C ASN A 275 -0.08 11.29 -6.44
N GLY A 276 -0.73 11.84 -7.46
CA GLY A 276 -1.72 11.15 -8.29
C GLY A 276 -3.16 11.21 -7.74
N GLN A 277 -3.37 11.65 -6.49
CA GLN A 277 -4.73 11.83 -5.95
C GLN A 277 -5.37 13.11 -6.49
N GLY A 278 -6.70 13.12 -6.52
CA GLY A 278 -7.48 14.30 -6.84
C GLY A 278 -7.65 15.22 -5.63
N ILE A 279 -7.67 16.52 -5.89
CA ILE A 279 -7.72 17.58 -4.90
C ILE A 279 -8.60 18.72 -5.43
N VAL A 280 -9.30 19.40 -4.53
CA VAL A 280 -10.04 20.62 -4.84
C VAL A 280 -9.62 21.76 -3.93
N VAL A 281 -9.40 22.93 -4.51
CA VAL A 281 -9.08 24.18 -3.81
C VAL A 281 -10.16 25.21 -4.11
N TRP A 282 -10.94 25.61 -3.11
CA TRP A 282 -12.04 26.54 -3.31
C TRP A 282 -11.55 27.96 -3.65
N GLY A 283 -12.22 28.63 -4.58
CA GLY A 283 -11.87 29.99 -5.02
C GLY A 283 -10.62 30.10 -5.90
N ALA A 284 -9.83 29.03 -6.07
CA ALA A 284 -8.63 29.03 -6.92
C ALA A 284 -8.95 28.85 -8.42
N GLY A 285 -10.20 28.55 -8.76
CA GLY A 285 -10.70 28.42 -10.12
C GLY A 285 -10.88 29.76 -10.83
N GLY A 286 -11.39 29.71 -12.05
CA GLY A 286 -11.72 30.92 -12.82
C GLY A 286 -13.02 31.57 -12.33
N ALA A 287 -13.20 32.85 -12.65
CA ALA A 287 -14.53 33.46 -12.59
C ALA A 287 -15.43 32.78 -13.65
N PRO A 288 -16.75 32.63 -13.37
CA PRO A 288 -17.66 32.02 -14.32
C PRO A 288 -17.78 32.87 -15.59
N ALA A 289 -17.91 32.20 -16.73
CA ALA A 289 -18.20 32.84 -18.02
C ALA A 289 -19.71 33.10 -18.24
N LEU A 290 -20.53 32.89 -17.20
CA LEU A 290 -21.97 33.06 -17.24
C LEU A 290 -22.37 34.54 -17.17
N SER A 291 -23.42 34.91 -17.89
CA SER A 291 -24.07 36.21 -17.82
C SER A 291 -24.82 36.35 -16.50
N THR A 292 -24.75 37.55 -15.92
CA THR A 292 -25.53 37.87 -14.72
C THR A 292 -27.03 37.79 -15.03
N PRO A 293 -27.85 37.11 -14.20
CA PRO A 293 -29.29 37.08 -14.37
C PRO A 293 -29.92 38.48 -14.37
N THR A 294 -31.01 38.62 -15.10
CA THR A 294 -31.73 39.89 -15.31
C THR A 294 -33.24 39.69 -15.17
N ALA A 295 -34.00 40.78 -15.26
CA ALA A 295 -35.48 40.75 -15.27
C ALA A 295 -36.10 39.96 -14.11
N VAL A 296 -35.58 40.13 -12.89
CA VAL A 296 -36.16 39.48 -11.71
C VAL A 296 -37.53 40.07 -11.41
N ALA A 297 -38.56 39.23 -11.49
CA ALA A 297 -39.94 39.58 -11.18
C ALA A 297 -40.45 38.74 -10.01
N VAL A 298 -41.28 39.35 -9.16
CA VAL A 298 -41.82 38.73 -7.95
C VAL A 298 -43.33 38.82 -8.00
N SER A 299 -44.00 37.68 -7.99
CA SER A 299 -45.46 37.58 -8.03
C SER A 299 -45.95 36.80 -6.82
N PRO A 300 -46.41 37.49 -5.75
CA PRO A 300 -47.05 36.84 -4.61
C PRO A 300 -48.24 35.99 -5.07
N GLN A 301 -48.28 34.74 -4.63
CA GLN A 301 -49.32 33.77 -4.94
C GLN A 301 -50.18 33.52 -3.71
N TYR A 302 -51.47 33.28 -3.96
CA TYR A 302 -52.45 32.93 -2.94
C TYR A 302 -52.57 33.93 -1.78
N ILE A 303 -52.51 35.22 -2.11
CA ILE A 303 -52.73 36.30 -1.17
C ILE A 303 -53.61 37.41 -1.75
N SER A 304 -54.59 37.86 -0.96
CA SER A 304 -55.36 39.09 -1.17
C SER A 304 -55.07 40.07 -0.03
N GLY A 305 -54.49 41.24 -0.35
CA GLY A 305 -54.25 42.33 0.62
C GLY A 305 -52.94 42.27 1.40
N GLY A 306 -51.91 41.56 0.92
CA GLY A 306 -50.57 41.59 1.51
C GLY A 306 -49.89 42.96 1.41
N SER A 307 -49.00 43.27 2.36
CA SER A 307 -48.26 44.54 2.44
C SER A 307 -46.76 44.37 2.72
N THR A 308 -46.28 43.12 2.80
CA THR A 308 -44.88 42.83 3.10
C THR A 308 -44.05 42.97 1.85
N THR A 309 -42.95 43.73 1.97
CA THR A 309 -42.00 43.87 0.88
C THR A 309 -41.01 42.71 0.89
N TYR A 310 -40.93 41.99 -0.23
CA TYR A 310 -39.88 41.01 -0.48
C TYR A 310 -39.01 41.48 -1.63
N SER A 311 -37.70 41.38 -1.45
CA SER A 311 -36.70 41.67 -2.46
C SER A 311 -35.90 40.41 -2.76
N TYR A 312 -35.73 40.09 -4.04
CA TYR A 312 -35.01 38.92 -4.51
C TYR A 312 -33.88 39.29 -5.45
N LYS A 313 -32.74 38.61 -5.32
CA LYS A 313 -31.63 38.63 -6.27
C LYS A 313 -31.22 37.21 -6.62
N ILE A 314 -30.74 37.03 -7.84
CA ILE A 314 -30.38 35.72 -8.40
C ILE A 314 -28.91 35.74 -8.82
N ALA A 315 -28.15 34.70 -8.46
CA ALA A 315 -26.79 34.49 -8.95
C ALA A 315 -26.64 33.05 -9.43
N CYS A 316 -26.14 32.84 -10.64
CA CYS A 316 -26.04 31.49 -11.21
C CYS A 316 -24.63 30.92 -11.08
N GLU A 317 -24.54 29.62 -10.89
CA GLU A 317 -23.32 28.84 -10.67
C GLU A 317 -23.02 27.98 -11.89
N ASP A 318 -21.75 27.94 -12.33
CA ASP A 318 -21.28 27.04 -13.36
C ASP A 318 -20.80 25.69 -12.79
N PHE A 319 -20.36 24.78 -13.67
CA PHE A 319 -19.86 23.46 -13.27
C PHE A 319 -18.46 23.49 -12.62
N ALA A 320 -17.77 24.63 -12.64
CA ALA A 320 -16.55 24.85 -11.88
C ALA A 320 -16.82 25.48 -10.50
N GLY A 321 -18.09 25.67 -10.13
CA GLY A 321 -18.50 26.30 -8.87
C GLY A 321 -18.35 27.82 -8.87
N GLY A 322 -18.07 28.45 -10.02
CA GLY A 322 -18.01 29.89 -10.16
C GLY A 322 -19.42 30.49 -10.13
N ILE A 323 -19.62 31.57 -9.38
CA ILE A 323 -20.94 32.18 -9.18
C ILE A 323 -20.95 33.59 -9.79
N THR A 324 -21.97 33.93 -10.59
CA THR A 324 -22.08 35.26 -11.19
C THR A 324 -22.19 36.35 -10.13
N ALA A 325 -22.03 37.62 -10.52
CA ALA A 325 -22.61 38.70 -9.74
C ALA A 325 -24.12 38.45 -9.57
N ALA A 326 -24.68 38.89 -8.45
CA ALA A 326 -26.12 38.83 -8.25
C ALA A 326 -26.82 39.85 -9.16
N SER A 327 -27.99 39.47 -9.66
CA SER A 327 -28.85 40.35 -10.43
C SER A 327 -29.20 41.64 -9.69
N SER A 328 -29.70 42.63 -10.42
CA SER A 328 -30.51 43.68 -9.80
C SER A 328 -31.69 43.07 -9.04
N ALA A 329 -32.14 43.75 -7.99
CA ALA A 329 -33.22 43.26 -7.16
C ALA A 329 -34.58 43.36 -7.87
N GLY A 330 -35.31 42.26 -7.94
CA GLY A 330 -36.75 42.26 -8.17
C GLY A 330 -37.47 42.37 -6.83
N SER A 331 -38.59 43.07 -6.77
CA SER A 331 -39.36 43.17 -5.52
C SER A 331 -40.86 43.22 -5.74
N SER A 332 -41.60 42.84 -4.71
CA SER A 332 -43.04 43.08 -4.59
C SER A 332 -43.34 43.62 -3.20
N THR A 333 -44.26 44.57 -3.11
CA THR A 333 -44.75 45.17 -1.86
C THR A 333 -46.05 44.53 -1.37
N THR A 334 -46.60 43.57 -2.11
CA THR A 334 -47.91 42.96 -1.84
C THR A 334 -47.79 41.55 -1.24
N GLY A 335 -46.62 41.18 -0.73
CA GLY A 335 -46.36 39.86 -0.17
C GLY A 335 -47.04 39.62 1.18
N ALA A 336 -47.13 38.35 1.54
CA ALA A 336 -47.66 37.90 2.84
C ALA A 336 -46.69 38.19 3.98
N ALA A 337 -47.23 38.48 5.18
CA ALA A 337 -46.40 38.66 6.37
C ALA A 337 -45.65 37.38 6.77
N LEU A 338 -46.26 36.23 6.51
CA LEU A 338 -45.66 34.90 6.65
C LEU A 338 -45.73 34.21 5.29
N LEU A 339 -44.64 33.60 4.83
CA LEU A 339 -44.66 32.69 3.67
C LEU A 339 -44.80 31.24 4.16
N GLY A 340 -45.39 30.38 3.34
CA GLY A 340 -45.76 29.03 3.70
C GLY A 340 -47.13 28.96 4.37
N VAL A 341 -47.28 28.05 5.32
CA VAL A 341 -48.54 27.83 6.04
C VAL A 341 -48.87 29.04 6.90
N GLN A 342 -50.03 29.63 6.67
CA GLN A 342 -50.56 30.77 7.41
C GLN A 342 -51.10 30.34 8.77
N ASN A 343 -51.22 31.29 9.70
CA ASN A 343 -51.85 31.06 11.00
C ASN A 343 -53.28 30.52 10.84
N ALA A 344 -53.66 29.58 11.72
CA ALA A 344 -55.01 29.03 11.72
C ALA A 344 -56.03 30.10 12.10
N ILE A 345 -57.13 30.17 11.35
CA ILE A 345 -58.26 31.05 11.62
C ILE A 345 -59.45 30.20 12.05
N SER A 346 -60.08 30.53 13.18
CA SER A 346 -61.26 29.81 13.65
C SER A 346 -62.44 29.97 12.69
N ILE A 347 -63.20 28.90 12.51
CA ILE A 347 -64.42 28.89 11.70
C ILE A 347 -65.61 29.18 12.62
N THR A 348 -66.40 30.21 12.29
CA THR A 348 -67.63 30.56 13.02
C THR A 348 -68.86 29.92 12.39
N SER A 349 -68.82 29.61 11.09
CA SER A 349 -69.89 28.91 10.39
C SER A 349 -69.34 28.22 9.14
N ALA A 350 -69.79 27.00 8.84
CA ALA A 350 -69.56 26.31 7.58
C ALA A 350 -70.89 25.70 7.14
N VAL A 351 -71.47 26.24 6.06
CA VAL A 351 -72.80 25.84 5.56
C VAL A 351 -72.63 25.28 4.16
N ARG A 352 -72.96 23.99 3.99
CA ARG A 352 -73.14 23.39 2.66
C ARG A 352 -74.57 23.60 2.22
N ALA A 353 -74.78 24.17 1.04
CA ALA A 353 -76.08 24.28 0.40
C ALA A 353 -75.92 24.15 -1.13
N GLY A 354 -76.69 23.27 -1.75
CA GLY A 354 -76.66 23.09 -3.21
C GLY A 354 -75.30 22.68 -3.76
N GLY A 355 -74.53 21.91 -2.97
CA GLY A 355 -73.19 21.46 -3.36
C GLY A 355 -72.07 22.48 -3.17
N VAL A 356 -72.35 23.67 -2.60
CA VAL A 356 -71.33 24.68 -2.26
C VAL A 356 -71.24 24.82 -0.75
N VAL A 357 -70.03 24.72 -0.21
CA VAL A 357 -69.76 25.03 1.19
C VAL A 357 -69.33 26.48 1.29
N THR A 358 -70.06 27.28 2.07
CA THR A 358 -69.69 28.64 2.46
C THR A 358 -69.14 28.61 3.86
N VAL A 359 -67.88 28.98 4.02
CA VAL A 359 -67.19 29.05 5.30
C VAL A 359 -67.06 30.51 5.72
N THR A 360 -67.47 30.81 6.93
CA THR A 360 -67.28 32.08 7.62
C THR A 360 -66.23 31.90 8.70
N THR A 361 -65.25 32.78 8.70
CA THR A 361 -64.12 32.78 9.62
C THR A 361 -64.27 33.87 10.67
N ALA A 362 -63.62 33.70 11.82
CA ALA A 362 -63.74 34.63 12.96
C ALA A 362 -62.91 35.92 12.79
N ALA A 363 -62.02 35.97 11.80
CA ALA A 363 -61.17 37.11 11.49
C ALA A 363 -60.99 37.23 9.96
N ASN A 364 -60.54 38.39 9.49
CA ASN A 364 -60.24 38.59 8.07
C ASN A 364 -59.15 37.60 7.61
N HIS A 365 -59.43 36.87 6.53
CA HIS A 365 -58.46 36.01 5.85
C HIS A 365 -57.92 36.69 4.60
N THR A 366 -56.73 36.27 4.17
CA THR A 366 -56.11 36.73 2.92
C THR A 366 -56.26 35.71 1.78
N PHE A 367 -57.20 34.77 1.91
CA PHE A 367 -57.40 33.72 0.92
C PHE A 367 -57.79 34.31 -0.44
N SER A 368 -57.46 33.59 -1.51
CA SER A 368 -57.83 33.94 -2.88
C SER A 368 -58.37 32.71 -3.59
N THR A 369 -59.13 32.92 -4.68
CA THR A 369 -59.57 31.82 -5.55
C THR A 369 -58.36 30.97 -6.03
N GLY A 370 -58.54 29.66 -6.09
CA GLY A 370 -57.53 28.68 -6.49
C GLY A 370 -56.60 28.23 -5.37
N MET A 371 -56.63 28.89 -4.21
CA MET A 371 -55.79 28.57 -3.07
C MET A 371 -56.20 27.24 -2.40
N PRO A 372 -55.27 26.33 -2.11
CA PRO A 372 -55.53 25.20 -1.23
C PRO A 372 -55.59 25.67 0.23
N VAL A 373 -56.66 25.30 0.92
CA VAL A 373 -56.83 25.55 2.36
C VAL A 373 -57.15 24.23 3.08
N ASN A 374 -56.59 24.04 4.26
CA ASN A 374 -56.83 22.86 5.08
C ASN A 374 -57.84 23.20 6.18
N LEU A 375 -58.96 22.48 6.22
CA LEU A 375 -59.96 22.59 7.28
C LEU A 375 -59.76 21.46 8.28
N ALA A 376 -59.78 21.78 9.57
CA ALA A 376 -59.61 20.81 10.64
C ALA A 376 -60.55 21.09 11.82
N GLY A 377 -61.09 20.04 12.41
CA GLY A 377 -61.98 20.13 13.58
C GLY A 377 -63.39 20.64 13.26
N VAL A 378 -63.79 20.63 12.00
CA VAL A 378 -65.18 20.90 11.59
C VAL A 378 -66.05 19.72 12.02
N SER A 379 -67.16 19.99 12.71
CA SER A 379 -68.05 18.97 13.27
C SER A 379 -68.74 18.09 12.23
N ASP A 380 -68.93 18.57 10.99
CA ASP A 380 -69.19 17.70 9.85
C ASP A 380 -67.84 17.18 9.32
N PRO A 381 -67.49 15.90 9.57
CA PRO A 381 -66.18 15.38 9.21
C PRO A 381 -65.90 15.41 7.71
N THR A 382 -66.95 15.44 6.88
CA THR A 382 -66.83 15.50 5.42
C THR A 382 -66.30 16.84 4.92
N MET A 383 -66.29 17.88 5.77
CA MET A 383 -65.71 19.19 5.46
C MET A 383 -64.23 19.31 5.84
N ASN A 384 -63.67 18.36 6.59
CA ASN A 384 -62.26 18.39 6.98
C ASN A 384 -61.35 17.94 5.82
N GLY A 385 -60.12 18.44 5.83
CA GLY A 385 -59.08 18.17 4.83
C GLY A 385 -58.79 19.37 3.93
N THR A 386 -57.97 19.13 2.91
CA THR A 386 -57.56 20.16 1.95
C THR A 386 -58.63 20.37 0.88
N VAL A 387 -59.07 21.61 0.71
CA VAL A 387 -60.04 22.03 -0.32
C VAL A 387 -59.49 23.21 -1.11
N ILE A 388 -60.00 23.40 -2.33
CA ILE A 388 -59.63 24.55 -3.18
C ILE A 388 -60.69 25.64 -3.01
N VAL A 389 -60.24 26.85 -2.68
CA VAL A 389 -61.09 28.03 -2.60
C VAL A 389 -61.65 28.37 -3.98
N ALA A 390 -62.98 28.32 -4.13
CA ALA A 390 -63.68 28.68 -5.35
C ALA A 390 -63.89 30.20 -5.46
N SER A 391 -64.28 30.85 -4.36
CA SER A 391 -64.42 32.31 -4.29
C SER A 391 -64.24 32.83 -2.87
N THR A 392 -63.94 34.12 -2.74
CA THR A 392 -63.85 34.83 -1.45
C THR A 392 -64.80 36.03 -1.44
N PRO A 393 -66.12 35.83 -1.20
CA PRO A 393 -67.12 36.88 -1.34
C PRO A 393 -66.90 38.09 -0.43
N THR A 394 -66.30 37.89 0.75
CA THR A 394 -65.91 38.94 1.70
C THR A 394 -64.54 38.65 2.29
N SER A 395 -64.00 39.56 3.11
CA SER A 395 -62.74 39.32 3.83
C SER A 395 -62.85 38.23 4.90
N THR A 396 -64.05 37.81 5.30
CA THR A 396 -64.28 36.76 6.31
C THR A 396 -64.98 35.53 5.76
N THR A 397 -65.30 35.48 4.46
CA THR A 397 -66.00 34.34 3.86
C THR A 397 -65.30 33.82 2.60
N PHE A 398 -65.26 32.49 2.48
CA PHE A 398 -64.83 31.81 1.27
C PHE A 398 -65.75 30.63 0.96
N THR A 399 -65.71 30.17 -0.29
CA THR A 399 -66.50 29.02 -0.73
C THR A 399 -65.64 27.92 -1.34
N PHE A 400 -66.11 26.68 -1.29
CA PHE A 400 -65.56 25.56 -2.05
C PHE A 400 -66.68 24.59 -2.46
N SER A 401 -66.41 23.73 -3.46
CA SER A 401 -67.40 22.81 -4.01
C SER A 401 -67.35 21.42 -3.34
N GLN A 402 -68.52 20.87 -3.01
CA GLN A 402 -68.77 19.48 -2.63
C GLN A 402 -70.11 19.02 -3.22
N ALA A 403 -70.18 18.98 -4.56
CA ALA A 403 -71.40 18.82 -5.33
C ALA A 403 -72.28 17.59 -4.98
N THR A 404 -71.68 16.51 -4.50
CA THR A 404 -72.37 15.24 -4.22
C THR A 404 -72.71 15.04 -2.74
N ALA A 405 -72.32 15.97 -1.85
CA ALA A 405 -72.53 15.83 -0.42
C ALA A 405 -73.86 16.47 0.05
N PRO A 406 -74.58 15.87 1.02
CA PRO A 406 -75.83 16.41 1.53
C PRO A 406 -75.72 17.80 2.20
N ASN A 407 -76.90 18.44 2.27
CA ASN A 407 -77.23 19.55 3.17
C ASN A 407 -76.52 19.47 4.53
N SER A 408 -75.69 20.43 4.94
CA SER A 408 -75.03 20.38 6.27
C SER A 408 -74.63 21.75 6.79
N SER A 409 -74.58 21.90 8.11
CA SER A 409 -74.13 23.11 8.78
C SER A 409 -73.28 22.76 10.00
N ALA A 410 -72.13 23.42 10.15
CA ALA A 410 -71.22 23.29 11.27
C ALA A 410 -70.79 24.68 11.77
N ALA A 411 -70.38 24.78 13.03
CA ALA A 411 -69.88 26.01 13.65
C ALA A 411 -68.68 25.72 14.55
N SER A 412 -67.69 25.02 14.00
CA SER A 412 -66.50 24.56 14.70
C SER A 412 -65.32 24.40 13.74
N GLY A 413 -64.13 24.28 14.31
CA GLY A 413 -62.91 24.01 13.57
C GLY A 413 -62.10 25.25 13.23
N SER A 414 -61.08 25.02 12.40
CA SER A 414 -60.15 26.04 11.94
C SER A 414 -59.80 25.80 10.48
N VAL A 415 -59.35 26.85 9.82
CA VAL A 415 -58.84 26.82 8.45
C VAL A 415 -57.44 27.41 8.40
N GLN A 416 -56.55 26.76 7.65
CA GLN A 416 -55.21 27.24 7.36
C GLN A 416 -55.01 27.35 5.86
N GLY A 417 -54.29 28.37 5.45
CA GLY A 417 -53.91 28.63 4.07
C GLY A 417 -52.43 28.49 3.82
N ILE A 418 -52.01 28.57 2.55
CA ILE A 418 -50.62 28.71 2.13
C ILE A 418 -50.43 29.96 1.26
N ALA A 419 -49.37 30.74 1.50
CA ALA A 419 -48.98 31.86 0.63
C ALA A 419 -47.49 31.74 0.28
N TYR A 420 -47.11 32.08 -0.94
CA TYR A 420 -45.71 31.99 -1.38
C TYR A 420 -45.41 33.08 -2.41
N ASN A 421 -44.13 33.35 -2.65
CA ASN A 421 -43.73 34.23 -3.74
C ASN A 421 -43.23 33.40 -4.92
N LYS A 422 -43.83 33.59 -6.09
CA LYS A 422 -43.26 33.07 -7.33
C LYS A 422 -42.26 34.10 -7.87
N VAL A 423 -40.99 33.73 -7.91
CA VAL A 423 -39.90 34.54 -8.44
C VAL A 423 -39.54 34.01 -9.82
N THR A 424 -39.37 34.88 -10.80
CA THR A 424 -38.90 34.53 -12.15
C THR A 424 -37.77 35.44 -12.58
N TRP A 425 -36.89 34.98 -13.46
CA TRP A 425 -35.80 35.78 -14.03
C TRP A 425 -35.51 35.39 -15.47
N SER A 426 -34.60 36.11 -16.11
CA SER A 426 -34.07 35.78 -17.43
C SER A 426 -32.55 35.72 -17.38
N SER A 427 -31.96 34.73 -18.03
CA SER A 427 -30.54 34.68 -18.32
C SER A 427 -30.35 34.04 -19.70
N ALA A 428 -29.38 34.54 -20.46
CA ALA A 428 -29.05 34.02 -21.79
C ALA A 428 -28.43 32.62 -21.73
N ASP A 429 -27.94 32.21 -20.56
CA ASP A 429 -27.14 31.01 -20.37
C ASP A 429 -27.90 29.85 -19.70
N LEU A 430 -29.20 30.00 -19.41
CA LEU A 430 -30.01 28.95 -18.76
C LEU A 430 -30.12 27.71 -19.66
N ASN A 431 -29.28 26.72 -19.38
CA ASN A 431 -29.17 25.44 -20.06
C ASN A 431 -28.48 24.46 -19.08
N ALA A 432 -28.96 23.21 -18.96
CA ALA A 432 -28.40 22.20 -18.06
C ALA A 432 -26.92 21.85 -18.32
N ASN A 433 -26.35 22.30 -19.43
CA ASN A 433 -24.96 22.07 -19.80
C ASN A 433 -24.02 23.20 -19.41
N THR A 434 -24.55 24.40 -19.14
CA THR A 434 -23.75 25.61 -18.83
C THR A 434 -23.96 26.06 -17.39
N VAL A 435 -25.20 26.07 -16.91
CA VAL A 435 -25.56 26.45 -15.55
C VAL A 435 -25.84 25.21 -14.73
N LEU A 436 -25.16 25.08 -13.60
CA LEU A 436 -25.40 24.01 -12.64
C LEU A 436 -26.71 24.27 -11.89
N ARG A 437 -26.84 25.48 -11.34
CA ARG A 437 -27.97 25.95 -10.53
C ARG A 437 -27.90 27.46 -10.35
N CYS A 438 -28.99 28.07 -9.92
CA CYS A 438 -29.02 29.47 -9.50
C CYS A 438 -29.41 29.60 -8.04
N TRP A 439 -28.68 30.44 -7.32
CA TRP A 439 -28.88 30.77 -5.91
C TRP A 439 -29.83 31.96 -5.78
N ILE A 440 -30.82 31.83 -4.91
CA ILE A 440 -31.86 32.82 -4.67
C ILE A 440 -31.60 33.47 -3.32
N TYR A 441 -31.49 34.80 -3.33
CA TYR A 441 -31.31 35.60 -2.13
C TYR A 441 -32.58 36.40 -1.87
N ARG A 442 -33.25 36.15 -0.74
CA ARG A 442 -34.39 36.93 -0.25
C ARG A 442 -33.89 37.92 0.78
N ASN A 443 -34.22 39.20 0.61
CA ASN A 443 -33.87 40.28 1.55
C ASN A 443 -32.38 40.26 1.93
N ASN A 444 -31.50 40.04 0.93
CA ASN A 444 -30.05 39.90 1.05
C ASN A 444 -29.53 38.69 1.84
N ALA A 445 -30.37 37.69 2.12
CA ALA A 445 -29.95 36.42 2.70
C ALA A 445 -30.25 35.26 1.75
N LEU A 446 -29.38 34.24 1.73
CA LEU A 446 -29.60 33.04 0.93
C LEU A 446 -30.90 32.34 1.38
N ALA A 447 -31.79 32.09 0.42
CA ALA A 447 -33.15 31.60 0.68
C ALA A 447 -33.51 30.36 -0.12
N GLY A 448 -32.88 30.12 -1.28
CA GLY A 448 -33.23 29.00 -2.11
C GLY A 448 -32.23 28.70 -3.22
N VAL A 449 -32.53 27.66 -3.97
CA VAL A 449 -31.77 27.19 -5.12
C VAL A 449 -32.74 26.70 -6.19
N ALA A 450 -32.46 27.02 -7.45
CA ALA A 450 -33.16 26.49 -8.61
C ALA A 450 -32.17 25.75 -9.52
N PRO A 451 -32.52 24.57 -10.08
CA PRO A 451 -31.72 23.90 -11.11
C PRO A 451 -31.43 24.81 -12.31
N GLY A 452 -30.33 24.57 -13.02
CA GLY A 452 -29.83 25.51 -14.05
C GLY A 452 -30.73 25.77 -15.26
N GLU A 453 -31.73 24.93 -15.53
CA GLU A 453 -32.74 25.18 -16.58
C GLU A 453 -33.97 25.93 -16.07
N ASP A 454 -34.21 25.90 -14.76
CA ASP A 454 -35.38 26.53 -14.17
C ASP A 454 -35.13 28.03 -14.07
N ASN A 455 -36.02 28.81 -14.67
CA ASN A 455 -36.00 30.27 -14.62
C ASN A 455 -36.96 30.84 -13.55
N TYR A 456 -37.37 29.99 -12.60
CA TYR A 456 -38.31 30.35 -11.55
C TYR A 456 -38.00 29.65 -10.22
N PHE A 457 -38.50 30.22 -9.13
CA PHE A 457 -38.42 29.68 -7.77
C PHE A 457 -39.71 30.01 -7.01
N GLU A 458 -40.26 29.04 -6.31
CA GLU A 458 -41.41 29.23 -5.44
C GLU A 458 -40.96 29.30 -3.98
N ASP A 459 -41.06 30.49 -3.39
CA ASP A 459 -40.59 30.74 -2.04
C ASP A 459 -41.72 30.62 -1.01
N TYR A 460 -41.75 29.48 -0.33
CA TYR A 460 -42.67 29.19 0.78
C TYR A 460 -42.13 29.62 2.16
N GLY A 461 -41.11 30.47 2.21
CA GLY A 461 -40.59 30.99 3.49
C GLY A 461 -39.42 30.20 4.08
N ALA A 462 -39.23 28.96 3.63
CA ALA A 462 -38.14 28.10 4.08
C ALA A 462 -36.76 28.71 3.75
N GLY A 463 -35.78 28.46 4.61
CA GLY A 463 -34.38 28.73 4.31
C GLY A 463 -33.71 27.53 3.63
N ILE A 464 -32.40 27.65 3.38
CA ILE A 464 -31.58 26.54 2.91
C ILE A 464 -30.76 25.92 4.05
N GLY A 465 -30.64 24.59 4.08
CA GLY A 465 -29.93 23.86 5.14
C GLY A 465 -28.62 23.18 4.71
N ASN A 466 -28.42 22.93 3.41
CA ASN A 466 -27.33 22.07 2.89
C ASN A 466 -26.65 22.69 1.65
N GLN A 467 -26.24 23.96 1.72
CA GLN A 467 -25.44 24.59 0.67
C GLN A 467 -23.94 24.28 0.84
N PRO A 468 -23.17 24.18 -0.26
CA PRO A 468 -21.71 24.14 -0.18
C PRO A 468 -21.14 25.38 0.51
N GLY A 469 -20.09 25.20 1.30
CA GLY A 469 -19.52 26.26 2.14
C GLY A 469 -18.91 27.45 1.37
N TYR A 470 -18.60 27.29 0.07
CA TYR A 470 -18.12 28.38 -0.78
C TYR A 470 -19.23 29.29 -1.30
N VAL A 471 -20.50 28.92 -1.12
CA VAL A 471 -21.64 29.72 -1.59
C VAL A 471 -21.80 30.94 -0.68
N PRO A 472 -21.80 32.17 -1.22
CA PRO A 472 -21.99 33.37 -0.43
C PRO A 472 -23.31 33.35 0.36
N ALA A 473 -23.27 33.74 1.64
CA ALA A 473 -24.48 33.87 2.46
C ALA A 473 -25.33 35.10 2.07
N THR A 474 -24.70 36.08 1.42
CA THR A 474 -25.30 37.32 0.92
C THR A 474 -25.07 37.43 -0.59
N PRO A 475 -25.96 38.11 -1.34
CA PRO A 475 -25.83 38.20 -2.79
C PRO A 475 -24.49 38.82 -3.20
N PRO A 476 -23.68 38.14 -4.04
CA PRO A 476 -22.37 38.64 -4.44
C PRO A 476 -22.49 39.89 -5.32
N SER A 477 -21.68 40.92 -5.04
CA SER A 477 -21.65 42.17 -5.84
C SER A 477 -20.86 42.06 -7.14
N SER A 478 -20.01 41.04 -7.25
CA SER A 478 -19.18 40.71 -8.41
C SER A 478 -19.14 39.20 -8.60
N ALA A 479 -18.70 38.73 -9.76
CA ALA A 479 -18.51 37.30 -9.98
C ALA A 479 -17.51 36.74 -8.95
N VAL A 480 -17.85 35.59 -8.38
CA VAL A 480 -17.06 34.84 -7.42
C VAL A 480 -16.36 33.70 -8.16
N PRO A 481 -15.02 33.60 -8.09
CA PRO A 481 -14.27 32.50 -8.68
C PRO A 481 -14.71 31.13 -8.17
N GLY A 482 -14.70 30.15 -9.05
CA GLY A 482 -14.99 28.76 -8.72
C GLY A 482 -13.84 28.05 -8.01
N TYR A 483 -13.95 26.72 -7.88
CA TYR A 483 -12.90 25.89 -7.35
C TYR A 483 -11.91 25.43 -8.44
N LEU A 484 -10.68 25.11 -8.04
CA LEU A 484 -9.72 24.37 -8.85
C LEU A 484 -9.79 22.89 -8.45
N ALA A 485 -10.42 22.05 -9.27
CA ALA A 485 -10.41 20.60 -9.12
C ALA A 485 -9.38 19.98 -10.08
N THR A 486 -8.38 19.28 -9.55
CA THR A 486 -7.25 18.76 -10.34
C THR A 486 -6.55 17.60 -9.60
N THR A 487 -5.40 17.15 -10.09
CA THR A 487 -4.58 16.12 -9.42
C THR A 487 -3.30 16.69 -8.84
N ILE A 488 -2.74 16.01 -7.85
CA ILE A 488 -1.44 16.33 -7.26
C ILE A 488 -0.35 15.69 -8.12
N SER A 489 0.49 16.49 -8.76
CA SER A 489 1.63 15.98 -9.55
C SER A 489 2.83 15.60 -8.68
N SER A 490 3.13 16.39 -7.66
CA SER A 490 4.24 16.13 -6.73
C SER A 490 4.06 16.82 -5.36
N GLY A 491 4.89 16.47 -4.38
CA GLY A 491 4.90 17.10 -3.05
C GLY A 491 3.97 16.45 -2.00
N GLY A 492 3.31 15.35 -2.33
CA GLY A 492 2.44 14.61 -1.40
C GLY A 492 3.11 14.29 -0.06
N GLY A 493 2.33 14.36 1.03
CA GLY A 493 2.79 14.22 2.41
C GLY A 493 3.48 15.47 2.98
N THR A 494 3.63 16.55 2.20
CA THR A 494 4.25 17.80 2.65
C THR A 494 3.24 18.96 2.68
N THR A 495 3.68 20.16 3.06
CA THR A 495 2.88 21.39 2.99
C THR A 495 2.93 22.07 1.62
N THR A 496 3.81 21.67 0.70
CA THR A 496 3.93 22.31 -0.61
C THR A 496 3.64 21.29 -1.70
N LEU A 497 2.49 21.43 -2.35
CA LEU A 497 2.05 20.56 -3.42
C LEU A 497 2.25 21.25 -4.77
N THR A 498 2.65 20.49 -5.78
CA THR A 498 2.55 20.92 -7.19
C THR A 498 1.34 20.23 -7.80
N LEU A 499 0.37 21.01 -8.26
CA LEU A 499 -0.85 20.53 -8.88
C LEU A 499 -0.68 20.36 -10.40
N ALA A 500 -1.53 19.55 -11.02
CA ALA A 500 -1.51 19.34 -12.47
C ALA A 500 -2.07 20.53 -13.27
N ALA A 501 -2.82 21.42 -12.62
CA ALA A 501 -3.37 22.63 -13.21
C ALA A 501 -2.99 23.86 -12.39
N ASN A 502 -2.81 24.99 -13.07
CA ASN A 502 -2.58 26.28 -12.44
C ASN A 502 -3.87 26.84 -11.84
N ALA A 503 -3.78 27.51 -10.70
CA ALA A 503 -4.87 28.33 -10.20
C ALA A 503 -5.13 29.47 -11.19
N ALA A 504 -6.39 29.71 -11.53
CA ALA A 504 -6.77 30.87 -12.32
C ALA A 504 -6.87 32.13 -11.44
N THR A 505 -7.28 31.97 -10.18
CA THR A 505 -7.40 33.05 -9.21
C THR A 505 -6.50 32.82 -8.00
N ALA A 506 -5.86 33.89 -7.51
CA ALA A 506 -5.08 33.84 -6.29
C ALA A 506 -5.98 33.69 -5.06
N VAL A 507 -5.60 32.80 -4.14
CA VAL A 507 -6.32 32.57 -2.88
C VAL A 507 -5.37 32.49 -1.70
N SER A 508 -5.85 32.89 -0.52
CA SER A 508 -5.15 32.77 0.74
C SER A 508 -6.07 32.15 1.78
N GLY A 509 -5.65 31.06 2.42
CA GLY A 509 -6.44 30.36 3.43
C GLY A 509 -7.70 29.67 2.88
N ALA A 510 -7.77 29.40 1.58
CA ALA A 510 -8.88 28.68 0.96
C ALA A 510 -8.98 27.25 1.49
N ASN A 511 -10.20 26.72 1.61
CA ASN A 511 -10.40 25.33 1.97
C ASN A 511 -9.88 24.38 0.87
N VAL A 512 -9.24 23.30 1.32
CA VAL A 512 -8.62 22.27 0.49
C VAL A 512 -9.11 20.91 0.96
N TYR A 513 -9.62 20.13 0.01
CA TYR A 513 -10.18 18.80 0.26
C TYR A 513 -9.68 17.79 -0.77
N HIS A 514 -9.70 16.51 -0.41
CA HIS A 514 -9.64 15.42 -1.39
C HIS A 514 -10.83 15.51 -2.34
N ASP A 515 -10.61 15.14 -3.59
CA ASP A 515 -11.68 15.05 -4.58
C ASP A 515 -11.47 13.84 -5.48
N ASN A 516 -12.45 12.94 -5.53
CA ASN A 516 -12.32 11.70 -6.31
C ASN A 516 -12.77 11.85 -7.77
N VAL A 517 -13.31 13.00 -8.17
CA VAL A 517 -13.74 13.25 -9.55
C VAL A 517 -12.61 13.05 -10.57
N PRO A 518 -11.37 13.55 -10.36
CA PRO A 518 -10.26 13.28 -11.29
C PRO A 518 -9.93 11.78 -11.43
N ALA A 519 -9.97 11.02 -10.33
CA ALA A 519 -9.72 9.58 -10.35
C ALA A 519 -10.84 8.82 -11.07
N LEU A 520 -12.09 9.19 -10.82
CA LEU A 520 -13.27 8.65 -11.50
C LEU A 520 -13.24 8.95 -13.00
N ALA A 521 -12.88 10.17 -13.39
CA ALA A 521 -12.74 10.55 -14.79
C ALA A 521 -11.62 9.75 -15.48
N ALA A 522 -10.47 9.58 -14.82
CA ALA A 522 -9.37 8.78 -15.36
C ALA A 522 -9.73 7.30 -15.52
N ALA A 523 -10.39 6.69 -14.53
CA ALA A 523 -10.88 5.31 -14.62
C ALA A 523 -11.95 5.17 -15.72
N ALA A 524 -12.88 6.13 -15.82
CA ALA A 524 -13.93 6.13 -16.82
C ALA A 524 -13.41 6.34 -18.24
N ASN A 525 -12.35 7.13 -18.43
CA ASN A 525 -11.67 7.29 -19.71
C ASN A 525 -11.00 5.97 -20.13
N ALA A 526 -10.34 5.28 -19.20
CA ALA A 526 -9.77 3.95 -19.45
C ALA A 526 -10.86 2.91 -19.80
N ALA A 527 -12.01 2.95 -19.10
CA ALA A 527 -13.17 2.11 -19.38
C ALA A 527 -13.84 2.41 -20.72
N SER A 528 -13.89 3.68 -21.11
CA SER A 528 -14.46 4.09 -22.39
C SER A 528 -13.62 3.61 -23.57
N ALA A 529 -12.29 3.57 -23.40
CA ALA A 529 -11.35 3.11 -24.41
C ALA A 529 -11.53 1.64 -24.81
N THR A 530 -12.26 0.84 -24.02
CA THR A 530 -12.56 -0.57 -24.33
C THR A 530 -13.92 -0.78 -25.02
N GLY A 531 -14.50 0.28 -25.60
CA GLY A 531 -15.74 0.19 -26.37
C GLY A 531 -17.03 0.45 -25.57
N ARG A 532 -16.97 1.29 -24.52
CA ARG A 532 -18.11 1.70 -23.65
C ARG A 532 -18.78 0.58 -22.82
N THR A 533 -18.20 -0.61 -22.76
CA THR A 533 -18.66 -1.73 -21.91
C THR A 533 -17.85 -1.89 -20.62
N GLY A 534 -16.82 -1.05 -20.41
CA GLY A 534 -15.98 -1.12 -19.23
C GLY A 534 -16.73 -0.77 -17.94
N THR A 535 -16.34 -1.41 -16.84
CA THR A 535 -16.89 -1.15 -15.50
C THR A 535 -15.88 -0.37 -14.67
N VAL A 536 -16.27 0.79 -14.14
CA VAL A 536 -15.53 1.52 -13.11
C VAL A 536 -16.00 1.01 -11.74
N TYR A 537 -15.06 0.65 -10.88
CA TYR A 537 -15.34 0.09 -9.57
C TYR A 537 -14.86 1.02 -8.44
N ILE A 538 -15.77 1.34 -7.53
CA ILE A 538 -15.50 2.09 -6.30
C ILE A 538 -15.49 1.05 -5.16
N PRO A 539 -14.31 0.61 -4.68
CA PRO A 539 -14.22 -0.53 -3.78
C PRO A 539 -14.68 -0.18 -2.36
N ASN A 540 -15.17 -1.18 -1.63
CA ASN A 540 -15.26 -1.08 -0.18
C ASN A 540 -13.87 -1.38 0.42
N LEU A 541 -13.28 -0.42 1.13
CA LEU A 541 -11.99 -0.62 1.80
C LEU A 541 -12.13 -1.15 3.23
N ASN A 542 -13.31 -1.64 3.61
CA ASN A 542 -13.69 -2.01 4.98
C ASN A 542 -13.51 -0.83 5.96
N THR A 543 -13.71 0.39 5.47
CA THR A 543 -13.67 1.63 6.23
C THR A 543 -15.01 2.35 6.10
N VAL A 544 -15.44 3.02 7.17
CA VAL A 544 -16.61 3.92 7.14
C VAL A 544 -16.32 5.24 6.42
N THR A 545 -15.07 5.48 6.05
CA THR A 545 -14.65 6.70 5.35
C THR A 545 -15.12 6.66 3.89
N PRO A 546 -15.88 7.66 3.43
CA PRO A 546 -16.37 7.69 2.05
C PRO A 546 -15.33 8.24 1.08
N TYR A 547 -15.51 7.92 -0.20
CA TYR A 547 -14.91 8.66 -1.31
C TYR A 547 -15.65 10.00 -1.46
N LEU A 548 -14.94 11.11 -1.27
CA LEU A 548 -15.51 12.44 -1.41
C LEU A 548 -15.61 12.89 -2.86
N ILE A 549 -16.76 13.46 -3.23
CA ILE A 549 -17.02 14.15 -4.49
C ILE A 549 -17.24 15.64 -4.17
N ASN A 550 -16.16 16.42 -4.23
CA ASN A 550 -16.17 17.84 -3.85
C ASN A 550 -16.16 18.79 -5.05
N SER A 551 -16.09 18.26 -6.27
CA SER A 551 -16.35 18.99 -7.52
C SER A 551 -17.47 18.33 -8.31
N SER A 552 -18.11 19.08 -9.21
CA SER A 552 -19.19 18.53 -10.04
C SER A 552 -18.68 17.34 -10.87
N TRP A 553 -19.37 16.21 -10.81
CA TRP A 553 -18.94 14.99 -11.48
C TRP A 553 -19.77 14.73 -12.74
N ARG A 554 -19.24 15.13 -13.90
CA ARG A 554 -19.76 14.69 -15.19
C ARG A 554 -19.26 13.28 -15.50
N THR A 555 -20.18 12.32 -15.57
CA THR A 555 -19.79 10.92 -15.79
C THR A 555 -19.52 10.63 -17.27
N ALA A 556 -18.89 9.50 -17.56
CA ALA A 556 -18.85 8.94 -18.91
C ALA A 556 -19.98 7.91 -19.08
N GLY A 557 -20.33 7.60 -20.33
CA GLY A 557 -21.27 6.53 -20.65
C GLY A 557 -20.66 5.14 -20.44
N VAL A 558 -20.41 4.78 -19.17
CA VAL A 558 -19.87 3.50 -18.70
C VAL A 558 -20.64 3.02 -17.47
N ARG A 559 -20.38 1.78 -17.05
CA ARG A 559 -20.98 1.22 -15.83
C ARG A 559 -20.15 1.60 -14.61
N TYR A 560 -20.80 2.11 -13.56
CA TYR A 560 -20.21 2.41 -12.25
C TYR A 560 -20.78 1.45 -11.20
N VAL A 561 -19.91 0.68 -10.57
CA VAL A 561 -20.26 -0.19 -9.44
C VAL A 561 -19.74 0.44 -8.15
N ILE A 562 -20.67 0.78 -7.27
CA ILE A 562 -20.42 1.44 -5.99
C ILE A 562 -20.52 0.39 -4.87
N ALA A 563 -19.36 -0.09 -4.40
CA ALA A 563 -19.27 -0.98 -3.24
C ALA A 563 -18.82 -0.25 -1.96
N GLY A 564 -18.03 0.82 -2.09
CA GLY A 564 -17.64 1.68 -0.96
C GLY A 564 -18.60 2.85 -0.74
N GLY A 565 -18.47 3.53 0.42
CA GLY A 565 -19.23 4.74 0.72
C GLY A 565 -18.86 5.89 -0.22
N LEU A 566 -19.86 6.62 -0.71
CA LEU A 566 -19.69 7.79 -1.57
C LEU A 566 -20.35 9.00 -0.91
N SER A 567 -19.59 10.07 -0.66
CA SER A 567 -20.13 11.32 -0.09
C SER A 567 -20.14 12.39 -1.16
N VAL A 568 -21.35 12.84 -1.51
CA VAL A 568 -21.60 13.74 -2.63
C VAL A 568 -21.83 15.15 -2.09
N VAL A 569 -20.81 16.00 -2.20
CA VAL A 569 -20.89 17.43 -1.83
C VAL A 569 -21.27 18.27 -3.04
N GLN A 570 -20.87 17.83 -4.25
CA GLN A 570 -21.25 18.44 -5.51
C GLN A 570 -22.04 17.47 -6.40
N PRO A 571 -22.95 17.97 -7.26
CA PRO A 571 -23.84 17.12 -8.04
C PRO A 571 -23.10 16.15 -8.96
N ILE A 572 -23.68 14.95 -9.09
CA ILE A 572 -23.35 13.99 -10.15
C ILE A 572 -24.22 14.32 -11.36
N LEU A 573 -23.61 14.35 -12.53
CA LEU A 573 -24.23 14.70 -13.80
C LEU A 573 -24.09 13.47 -14.72
N PRO A 574 -25.09 12.58 -14.70
CA PRO A 574 -25.05 11.35 -15.50
C PRO A 574 -25.01 11.68 -16.99
N ALA A 575 -23.97 11.21 -17.68
CA ALA A 575 -23.95 11.21 -19.13
C ALA A 575 -24.89 10.12 -19.69
N SER A 576 -25.30 10.29 -20.94
CA SER A 576 -26.02 9.26 -21.67
C SER A 576 -25.24 7.94 -21.68
N GLY A 577 -25.93 6.84 -21.31
CA GLY A 577 -25.35 5.51 -21.21
C GLY A 577 -24.60 5.22 -19.91
N ALA A 578 -24.54 6.16 -18.95
CA ALA A 578 -24.02 5.88 -17.62
C ALA A 578 -25.00 5.00 -16.83
N THR A 579 -24.52 3.93 -16.21
CA THR A 579 -25.30 3.10 -15.28
C THR A 579 -24.65 3.08 -13.91
N PHE A 580 -25.45 3.12 -12.86
CA PHE A 580 -24.98 3.06 -11.48
C PHE A 580 -25.60 1.86 -10.79
N GLU A 581 -24.76 1.04 -10.18
CA GLU A 581 -25.17 -0.11 -9.39
C GLU A 581 -24.54 -0.03 -8.01
N GLY A 582 -25.37 -0.06 -6.98
CA GLY A 582 -24.92 -0.17 -5.59
C GLY A 582 -24.98 -1.62 -5.12
N TRP A 583 -24.05 -2.03 -4.26
CA TRP A 583 -24.21 -3.30 -3.54
C TRP A 583 -25.23 -3.13 -2.39
N PRO A 584 -26.20 -4.06 -2.25
CA PRO A 584 -27.17 -3.99 -1.16
C PRO A 584 -26.45 -4.01 0.20
N GLY A 585 -26.77 -3.04 1.07
CA GLY A 585 -26.18 -2.93 2.42
C GLY A 585 -24.98 -1.98 2.55
N THR A 586 -24.66 -1.20 1.52
CA THR A 586 -23.69 -0.09 1.63
C THR A 586 -24.40 1.14 2.21
N ALA A 587 -23.98 1.56 3.41
CA ALA A 587 -24.50 2.72 4.15
C ALA A 587 -23.47 3.85 4.15
#